data_AF-A0A2V9JYL6-F1
#
_entry.id   AF-A0A2V9JYL6-F1
#
_cell.length_a   1.000
_cell.length_b   1.000
_cell.length_c   1.000
_cell.angle_alpha   90.00
_cell.angle_beta   90.00
_cell.angle_gamma   90.00
#
_symmetry.space_group_name_H-M   'P 1'
#
loop_
_entity.id
_entity.type
_entity.pdbx_description
1 polymer ?
#
loop_
_entity_poly.entity_id
_entity_poly.type
_entity_poly.pdbx_seq_one_letter_code
_entity_poly.pdbx_strand_id
1 'polypeptide(L)'
;ARLAEGVDAPFLESTEVVLYQLGASGGRGNGFDGTGELLSNLHLWTFGLPYAVALPEGDVLVTYYAGDPGALSAHWVRLAP
;
A
#
# COMPACT_ATOMS: atom_id res chain seq x y z
N ALA A 1 1.36 0.44 -7.74
CA ALA A 1 2.78 0.67 -8.07
C ALA A 1 2.86 1.31 -9.44
N ARG A 2 3.81 2.24 -9.62
CA ARG A 2 4.10 2.91 -10.89
C ARG A 2 5.61 3.16 -10.94
N LEU A 3 6.20 3.10 -12.13
CA LEU A 3 7.60 3.39 -12.37
C LEU A 3 7.77 4.85 -12.82
N ALA A 4 8.84 5.49 -12.35
CA ALA A 4 9.36 6.74 -12.91
C ALA A 4 10.82 6.50 -13.34
N GLU A 5 11.25 7.15 -14.42
CA GLU A 5 12.61 6.99 -14.95
C GLU A 5 13.68 7.69 -14.09
N GLY A 6 13.25 8.58 -13.18
CA GLY A 6 14.11 9.29 -12.24
C GLY A 6 13.29 9.88 -11.10
N VAL A 7 13.96 10.35 -10.04
CA VAL A 7 13.31 10.86 -8.82
C VAL A 7 12.39 12.06 -9.08
N ASP A 8 12.72 12.88 -10.09
CA ASP A 8 11.96 14.08 -10.45
C ASP A 8 11.15 13.92 -11.75
N ALA A 9 11.13 12.70 -12.33
CA ALA A 9 10.41 12.41 -13.57
C ALA A 9 8.94 12.06 -13.29
N PRO A 10 8.01 12.31 -14.24
CA PRO A 10 6.64 11.83 -14.11
C PRO A 10 6.58 10.30 -14.11
N PHE A 11 5.55 9.74 -13.48
CA PHE A 11 5.28 8.32 -13.55
C PHE A 11 4.81 7.91 -14.96
N LEU A 12 5.26 6.75 -15.42
CA LEU A 12 4.82 6.13 -16.66
C LEU A 12 3.45 5.47 -16.44
N GLU A 13 2.40 6.01 -17.06
CA GLU A 13 1.03 5.53 -16.89
C GLU A 13 0.87 4.05 -17.26
N SER A 14 1.57 3.60 -18.31
CA SER A 14 1.57 2.20 -18.76
C SER A 14 2.12 1.21 -17.73
N THR A 15 2.79 1.68 -16.69
CA THR A 15 3.39 0.85 -15.63
C THR A 15 2.52 0.75 -14.37
N GLU A 16 1.30 1.29 -14.42
CA GLU A 16 0.40 1.26 -13.28
C GLU A 16 -0.14 -0.15 -12.99
N VAL A 17 0.11 -0.62 -11.78
CA VAL A 17 -0.42 -1.87 -11.24
C VAL A 17 -1.08 -1.63 -9.88
N VAL A 18 -2.31 -2.08 -9.71
CA VAL A 18 -3.01 -2.04 -8.42
C VAL A 18 -2.57 -3.21 -7.56
N LEU A 19 -1.95 -2.92 -6.41
CA LEU A 19 -1.49 -3.94 -5.45
C LEU A 19 -2.55 -4.27 -4.39
N TYR A 20 -3.33 -3.26 -4.02
CA TYR A 20 -4.41 -3.38 -3.05
C TYR A 20 -5.54 -2.43 -3.44
N GLN A 21 -6.75 -2.93 -3.35
CA GLN A 21 -7.96 -2.14 -3.51
C GLN A 21 -8.83 -2.34 -2.27
N LEU A 22 -9.12 -1.24 -1.58
CA LEU A 22 -10.03 -1.28 -0.43
C LEU A 22 -11.42 -1.67 -0.91
N GLY A 23 -11.94 -2.78 -0.38
CA GLY A 23 -13.31 -3.23 -0.65
C GLY A 23 -14.37 -2.34 -0.01
N ALA A 24 -15.63 -2.54 -0.40
CA ALA A 24 -16.78 -1.76 0.10
C ALA A 24 -17.02 -1.89 1.61
N SER A 25 -16.46 -2.93 2.25
CA SER A 25 -16.47 -3.19 3.68
C SER A 25 -15.33 -2.51 4.45
N GLY A 26 -14.45 -1.77 3.77
CA GLY A 26 -13.40 -0.97 4.39
C GLY A 26 -13.99 0.10 5.30
N GLY A 27 -13.65 0.06 6.58
CA GLY A 27 -14.14 1.02 7.55
C GLY A 27 -13.65 2.45 7.25
N ARG A 28 -14.52 3.43 7.44
CA ARG A 28 -14.21 4.86 7.28
C ARG A 28 -14.14 5.50 8.66
N GLY A 29 -13.09 6.27 8.93
CA GLY A 29 -12.97 7.03 10.18
C GLY A 29 -14.00 8.16 10.25
N ASN A 30 -14.47 8.49 11.45
CA ASN A 30 -15.55 9.45 11.69
C ASN A 30 -15.05 10.91 11.86
N GLY A 31 -13.97 11.30 11.19
CA GLY A 31 -13.25 12.56 11.47
C GLY A 31 -12.19 12.42 12.56
N PHE A 32 -11.37 13.46 12.76
CA PHE A 32 -10.22 13.46 13.66
C PHE A 32 -10.21 14.72 14.55
N ASP A 33 -11.05 14.78 15.58
CA ASP A 33 -11.09 15.92 16.51
C ASP A 33 -10.25 15.65 17.78
N GLY A 34 -9.19 14.84 17.64
CA GLY A 34 -8.19 14.62 18.68
C GLY A 34 -7.35 13.36 18.50
N THR A 35 -6.24 13.29 19.25
CA THR A 35 -5.33 12.12 19.22
C THR A 35 -6.01 10.83 19.65
N GLY A 36 -6.93 10.88 20.62
CA GLY A 36 -7.64 9.69 21.10
C GLY A 36 -8.53 9.05 20.02
N GLU A 37 -9.23 9.86 19.25
CA GLU A 37 -10.07 9.42 18.13
C GLU A 37 -9.24 8.94 16.93
N LEU A 38 -8.10 9.58 16.70
CA LEU A 38 -7.13 9.10 15.72
C LEU A 38 -6.62 7.69 16.07
N LEU A 39 -6.25 7.48 17.35
CA LEU A 39 -5.76 6.18 17.82
C LEU A 39 -6.85 5.11 17.82
N SER A 40 -8.09 5.46 18.17
CA SER A 40 -9.21 4.51 18.12
C SER A 40 -9.51 4.08 16.69
N ASN A 41 -9.26 4.92 15.69
CA ASN A 41 -9.46 4.60 14.27
C ASN A 41 -8.33 3.76 13.64
N LEU A 42 -7.22 3.48 14.35
CA LEU A 42 -6.12 2.69 13.78
C LEU A 42 -6.53 1.26 13.40
N HIS A 43 -7.54 0.69 14.06
CA HIS A 43 -8.06 -0.63 13.71
C HIS A 43 -8.71 -0.68 12.31
N LEU A 44 -9.06 0.48 11.72
CA LEU A 44 -9.60 0.56 10.36
C LEU A 44 -8.49 0.39 9.29
N TRP A 45 -7.22 0.41 9.70
CA TRP A 45 -6.09 0.28 8.79
C TRP A 45 -5.96 -1.17 8.32
N THR A 46 -6.38 -1.39 7.08
CA THR A 46 -6.39 -2.71 6.42
C THR A 46 -5.27 -2.85 5.40
N PHE A 47 -4.51 -1.78 5.14
CA PHE A 47 -3.36 -1.76 4.25
C PHE A 47 -2.33 -0.75 4.73
N GLY A 48 -1.04 -1.10 4.67
CA GLY A 48 0.00 -0.17 5.06
C GLY A 48 1.42 -0.70 4.96
N LEU A 49 2.36 0.21 5.26
CA LEU A 49 3.81 -0.01 5.21
C LEU A 49 4.31 -0.65 3.90
N PRO A 50 3.89 -0.17 2.71
CA PRO A 50 4.42 -0.70 1.47
C PRO A 50 5.92 -0.36 1.35
N TYR A 51 6.72 -1.33 0.96
CA TYR A 51 8.12 -1.14 0.59
C TYR A 51 8.41 -1.88 -0.71
N ALA A 52 9.20 -1.26 -1.58
CA ALA A 52 9.59 -1.83 -2.86
C ALA A 52 11.10 -1.73 -3.02
N VAL A 53 11.71 -2.77 -3.58
CA VAL A 53 13.14 -2.81 -3.89
C VAL A 53 13.35 -3.44 -5.27
N ALA A 54 14.25 -2.84 -6.04
CA ALA A 54 14.71 -3.42 -7.30
C ALA A 54 15.63 -4.61 -7.03
N LEU A 55 15.38 -5.72 -7.72
CA LEU A 55 16.22 -6.91 -7.71
C LEU A 55 17.32 -6.78 -8.77
N PRO A 56 18.44 -7.52 -8.65
CA PRO A 56 19.57 -7.44 -9.60
C PRO A 56 19.18 -7.67 -11.07
N GLU A 57 18.15 -8.47 -11.32
CA GLU A 57 17.62 -8.78 -12.64
C GLU A 57 16.71 -7.69 -13.24
N GLY A 58 16.35 -6.65 -12.48
CA GLY A 58 15.49 -5.56 -12.92
C GLY A 58 14.02 -5.67 -12.49
N ASP A 59 13.60 -6.82 -11.97
CA ASP A 59 12.28 -6.98 -11.35
C ASP A 59 12.18 -6.19 -10.04
N VAL A 60 10.96 -5.94 -9.57
CA VAL A 60 10.70 -5.24 -8.31
C VAL A 60 10.01 -6.17 -7.33
N LEU A 61 10.60 -6.37 -6.14
CA LEU A 61 9.92 -7.01 -5.02
C LEU A 61 9.19 -5.95 -4.20
N VAL A 62 7.88 -6.12 -4.05
CA VAL A 62 7.04 -5.27 -3.20
C VAL A 62 6.53 -6.08 -2.02
N THR A 63 6.64 -5.52 -0.82
CA THR A 63 6.05 -6.05 0.41
C THR A 63 5.08 -5.03 1.01
N TYR A 64 4.00 -5.50 1.62
CA TYR A 64 2.99 -4.66 2.26
C TYR A 64 2.21 -5.46 3.30
N TYR A 65 1.64 -4.79 4.29
CA TYR A 65 0.63 -5.42 5.15
C TYR A 65 -0.75 -5.24 4.53
N ALA A 66 -1.53 -6.31 4.52
CA ALA A 66 -2.95 -6.26 4.18
C ALA A 66 -3.76 -7.29 4.95
N GLY A 67 -5.03 -7.01 5.18
CA GLY A 67 -5.95 -7.91 5.87
C GLY A 67 -7.19 -7.18 6.37
N ASP A 68 -7.69 -7.62 7.51
CA ASP A 68 -8.85 -7.04 8.19
C ASP A 68 -8.49 -6.62 9.63
N PRO A 69 -9.37 -5.91 10.36
CA PRO A 69 -9.10 -5.47 11.72
C PRO A 69 -8.82 -6.60 12.72
N GLY A 70 -9.23 -7.84 12.42
CA GLY A 70 -8.96 -9.01 13.23
C GLY A 70 -7.60 -9.65 12.97
N ALA A 71 -7.06 -9.52 11.75
CA ALA A 71 -5.72 -9.98 11.40
C ALA A 71 -5.11 -9.25 10.20
N LEU A 72 -3.90 -8.70 10.39
CA LEU A 72 -3.04 -8.22 9.31
C LEU A 72 -1.99 -9.27 8.97
N SER A 73 -1.77 -9.52 7.68
CA SER A 73 -0.72 -10.41 7.18
C SER A 73 0.30 -9.63 6.37
N ALA A 74 1.56 -10.08 6.38
CA ALA A 74 2.57 -9.61 5.44
C ALA A 74 2.35 -10.28 4.08
N HIS A 75 2.21 -9.48 3.04
CA HIS A 75 2.09 -9.92 1.66
C HIS A 75 3.30 -9.46 0.87
N TRP A 76 3.63 -10.20 -0.18
CA TRP A 76 4.65 -9.80 -1.13
C TRP A 76 4.25 -10.17 -2.55
N VAL A 77 4.74 -9.40 -3.50
CA VAL A 77 4.59 -9.67 -4.93
C VAL A 77 5.85 -9.26 -5.67
N ARG A 78 6.20 -10.02 -6.70
CA ARG A 78 7.28 -9.70 -7.65
C ARG A 78 6.66 -9.14 -8.92
N LEU A 79 7.07 -7.95 -9.30
CA LEU A 79 6.63 -7.27 -10.52
C LEU A 79 7.73 -7.41 -11.57
N ALA A 80 7.39 -7.98 -12.71
CA ALA A 80 8.23 -7.96 -13.91
C ALA A 80 7.91 -6.70 -14.74
N PRO A 81 8.90 -6.14 -15.47
CA PRO A 81 8.71 -5.00 -16.37
C PRO A 81 7.70 -5.24 -17.49
#